data_AF-A0A8S2Z1T6-F1
#
_entry.id   AF-A0A8S2Z1T6-F1
#
_cell.length_a   1.000
_cell.length_b   1.000
_cell.length_c   1.000
_cell.angle_alpha   90.00
_cell.angle_beta   90.00
_cell.angle_gamma   90.00
#
_symmetry.space_group_name_H-M   'P 1'
#
loop_
_entity.id
_entity.type
_entity.pdbx_description
1 polymer ?
#
loop_
_entity_poly.entity_id
_entity_poly.type
_entity_poly.pdbx_seq_one_letter_code
_entity_poly.pdbx_strand_id
1 'polypeptide(L)' 'QIASNRLRTRQQRHDEAVIEYYTDVMKLCKLVDPSMTDASKLDHLYHGLKSSLMKEVLREAPLTPSAFLEQARQEENLDC' A
#
# COMPACT_ATOMS: atom_id res chain seq x y z
N GLN A 1 -13.48 -11.69 -9.96
CA GLN A 1 -12.22 -12.21 -10.55
C GLN A 1 -11.29 -11.12 -11.07
N ILE A 2 -11.75 -10.15 -11.90
CA ILE A 2 -10.88 -9.06 -12.40
C ILE A 2 -10.28 -8.22 -11.26
N ALA A 3 -11.08 -7.82 -10.26
CA ALA A 3 -10.60 -7.03 -9.12
C ALA A 3 -9.54 -7.74 -8.27
N SER A 4 -9.70 -9.05 -8.05
CA SER A 4 -8.73 -9.87 -7.30
C SER A 4 -7.40 -9.99 -8.03
N ASN A 5 -7.43 -10.19 -9.35
CA ASN A 5 -6.21 -10.16 -10.17
C ASN A 5 -5.53 -8.79 -10.12
N ARG A 6 -6.31 -7.70 -10.28
CA ARG A 6 -5.79 -6.33 -10.18
C ARG A 6 -5.15 -6.05 -8.83
N LEU A 7 -5.78 -6.46 -7.74
CA LEU A 7 -5.25 -6.30 -6.38
C LEU A 7 -3.92 -7.04 -6.21
N ARG A 8 -3.85 -8.29 -6.67
CA ARG A 8 -2.62 -9.11 -6.57
C ARG A 8 -1.46 -8.53 -7.38
N THR A 9 -1.73 -7.93 -8.54
CA THR A 9 -0.69 -7.41 -9.44
C THR A 9 -0.49 -5.90 -9.29
N ARG A 10 -1.09 -5.26 -8.29
CA ARG A 10 -1.01 -3.81 -8.12
C ARG A 10 0.39 -3.44 -7.62
N GLN A 11 1.05 -2.55 -8.36
CA GLN A 11 2.38 -2.02 -8.06
C GLN A 11 2.32 -0.51 -8.11
N GLN A 12 2.89 0.19 -7.13
CA GLN A 12 3.04 1.64 -7.13
C GLN A 12 3.90 2.03 -8.32
N ARG A 13 3.41 2.94 -9.17
CA ARG A 13 4.20 3.43 -10.31
C ARG A 13 5.31 4.37 -9.81
N HIS A 14 6.36 4.53 -10.62
CA HIS A 14 7.49 5.40 -10.27
C HIS A 14 7.08 6.85 -10.01
N ASP A 15 6.11 7.36 -10.78
CA ASP A 15 5.56 8.71 -10.74
C ASP A 15 4.29 8.83 -9.88
N GLU A 16 3.84 7.74 -9.26
CA GLU A 16 2.61 7.70 -8.49
C GLU A 16 2.89 8.00 -7.02
N ALA A 17 2.19 9.00 -6.49
CA ALA A 17 2.24 9.34 -5.07
C ALA A 17 1.68 8.19 -4.22
N VAL A 18 2.26 7.98 -3.04
CA VAL A 18 1.90 6.85 -2.19
C VAL A 18 0.44 6.89 -1.74
N ILE A 19 -0.14 8.09 -1.61
CA ILE A 19 -1.55 8.28 -1.27
C ILE A 19 -2.49 7.76 -2.38
N GLU A 20 -2.11 7.92 -3.64
CA GLU A 20 -2.89 7.45 -4.79
C GLU A 20 -2.84 5.93 -4.87
N TYR A 21 -1.64 5.35 -4.73
CA TYR A 21 -1.43 3.91 -4.63
C TYR A 21 -2.26 3.29 -3.50
N TYR A 22 -2.11 3.83 -2.28
CA TYR A 22 -2.83 3.37 -1.11
C TYR A 22 -4.35 3.40 -1.33
N THR A 23 -4.88 4.50 -1.85
CA THR A 23 -6.32 4.68 -2.07
C THR A 23 -6.86 3.65 -3.06
N ASP A 24 -6.13 3.36 -4.13
CA ASP A 24 -6.53 2.33 -5.11
C ASP A 24 -6.49 0.92 -4.50
N VAL A 25 -5.44 0.57 -3.75
CA VAL A 25 -5.36 -0.71 -3.03
C VAL A 25 -6.52 -0.86 -2.05
N MET A 26 -6.84 0.16 -1.24
CA MET A 26 -7.97 0.09 -0.30
C MET A 26 -9.32 -0.10 -1.01
N LYS A 27 -9.53 0.57 -2.16
CA LYS A 27 -10.73 0.38 -2.99
C LYS A 27 -10.81 -1.04 -3.54
N LEU A 28 -9.69 -1.59 -4.02
CA LEU A 28 -9.60 -2.95 -4.53
C LEU A 28 -9.83 -3.99 -3.42
N CYS A 29 -9.25 -3.81 -2.24
CA CYS A 29 -9.50 -4.64 -1.06
C CYS A 29 -10.99 -4.68 -0.74
N LYS A 30 -11.64 -3.51 -0.61
CA LYS A 30 -13.09 -3.41 -0.33
C LYS A 30 -13.96 -4.08 -1.40
N LEU A 31 -13.55 -4.03 -2.66
CA LEU A 31 -14.28 -4.64 -3.77
C LEU A 31 -14.12 -6.17 -3.80
N VAL A 32 -12.95 -6.68 -3.41
CA VAL A 32 -12.66 -8.11 -3.38
C VAL A 32 -13.25 -8.77 -2.14
N ASP A 33 -13.03 -8.16 -0.98
CA ASP A 33 -13.53 -8.60 0.32
C ASP A 33 -13.72 -7.39 1.25
N PRO A 34 -14.96 -6.96 1.50
CA PRO A 34 -15.26 -5.87 2.42
C PRO A 34 -14.79 -6.13 3.87
N SER A 35 -14.60 -7.40 4.25
CA SER A 35 -14.15 -7.83 5.58
C SER A 35 -12.66 -8.15 5.65
N MET A 36 -11.89 -7.80 4.61
CA MET A 36 -10.46 -8.06 4.55
C MET A 36 -9.74 -7.50 5.78
N THR A 37 -8.91 -8.33 6.40
CA THR A 37 -8.16 -7.99 7.60
C THR A 37 -7.08 -6.96 7.29
N ASP A 38 -6.68 -6.19 8.31
CA ASP A 38 -5.60 -5.22 8.18
C ASP A 38 -4.27 -5.87 7.81
N ALA A 39 -3.98 -7.06 8.34
CA ALA A 39 -2.83 -7.85 7.92
C ALA A 39 -2.84 -8.16 6.41
N SER A 40 -3.97 -8.62 5.87
CA SER A 40 -4.07 -8.92 4.43
C SER A 40 -3.96 -7.67 3.56
N LYS A 41 -4.52 -6.54 4.02
CA LYS A 41 -4.36 -5.25 3.35
C LYS A 41 -2.90 -4.81 3.34
N LEU A 42 -2.20 -4.97 4.47
CA LEU A 42 -0.78 -4.66 4.59
C LEU A 42 0.06 -5.52 3.66
N ASP A 43 -0.21 -6.83 3.55
CA ASP A 43 0.49 -7.70 2.60
C ASP A 43 0.39 -7.17 1.17
N HIS A 44 -0.81 -6.73 0.75
CA HIS A 44 -1.00 -6.10 -0.56
C HIS A 44 -0.25 -4.77 -0.70
N LEU A 45 -0.30 -3.92 0.33
CA LEU A 45 0.39 -2.63 0.35
C LEU A 45 1.90 -2.82 0.23
N TYR A 46 2.51 -3.71 1.01
CA TYR A 46 3.93 -4.04 0.95
C TYR A 46 4.33 -4.67 -0.38
N HIS A 47 3.52 -5.57 -0.92
CA HIS A 47 3.83 -6.28 -2.17
C HIS A 47 3.99 -5.35 -3.37
N GLY A 48 3.23 -4.25 -3.40
CA GLY A 48 3.27 -3.27 -4.48
C GLY A 48 4.03 -1.99 -4.16
N LEU A 49 4.55 -1.80 -2.95
CA LEU A 49 5.23 -0.57 -2.55
C LEU A 49 6.53 -0.40 -3.36
N LYS A 50 6.83 0.84 -3.80
CA LYS A 50 8.10 1.11 -4.49
C LYS A 50 9.29 0.83 -3.56
N SER A 51 10.37 0.28 -4.13
CA SER A 51 11.54 -0.14 -3.36
C SER A 51 12.23 0.99 -2.60
N SER A 52 12.11 2.25 -3.05
CA SER A 52 12.69 3.41 -2.35
C SER A 52 12.06 3.61 -0.97
N LEU A 53 10.74 3.42 -0.84
CA LEU A 53 10.03 3.55 0.44
C LEU A 53 10.06 2.27 1.28
N MET A 54 10.18 1.11 0.63
CA MET A 54 10.00 -0.19 1.27
C MET A 54 10.90 -0.40 2.49
N LYS A 55 12.16 0.02 2.42
CA LYS A 55 13.12 -0.17 3.51
C LYS A 55 12.71 0.58 4.78
N GLU A 56 12.29 1.83 4.63
CA GLU A 56 11.96 2.69 5.78
C GLU A 56 10.57 2.36 6.34
N VAL A 57 9.59 2.02 5.49
CA VAL A 57 8.28 1.55 5.97
C VAL A 57 8.40 0.22 6.72
N LEU A 58 9.23 -0.72 6.25
CA LEU A 58 9.46 -1.98 6.97
C LEU A 58 10.18 -1.79 8.31
N ARG A 59 11.04 -0.77 8.43
CA ARG A 59 11.72 -0.45 9.69
C ARG A 59 10.72 -0.09 10.79
N GLU A 60 9.73 0.72 10.46
CA GLU A 60 8.69 1.16 11.41
C GLU A 60 7.61 0.10 11.64
N ALA A 61 7.54 -0.92 10.78
CA ALA A 61 6.65 -2.09 10.90
C ALA A 61 5.19 -1.73 11.28
N PRO A 62 4.49 -0.89 10.50
CA PRO A 62 3.14 -0.47 10.79
C PRO A 62 2.17 -1.67 10.85
N LEU A 63 1.30 -1.65 11.87
CA LEU A 63 0.32 -2.71 12.14
C LEU A 63 -1.07 -2.42 11.55
N THR A 64 -1.28 -1.24 10.99
CA THR A 64 -2.54 -0.85 10.34
C THR A 64 -2.28 -0.16 9.00
N PRO A 65 -3.22 -0.24 8.05
CA PRO A 65 -3.12 0.48 6.77
C PRO A 65 -2.95 2.00 6.94
N SER A 66 -3.59 2.59 7.95
CA SER A 66 -3.45 4.02 8.22
C SER A 66 -2.03 4.39 8.67
N ALA A 67 -1.45 3.61 9.59
CA ALA A 67 -0.07 3.83 10.04
C ALA A 67 0.93 3.62 8.90
N PHE A 68 0.67 2.63 8.01
CA PHE A 68 1.43 2.45 6.79
C PHE A 68 1.44 3.70 5.92
N LEU A 69 0.26 4.29 5.66
CA LEU A 69 0.14 5.48 4.83
C LEU A 69 0.87 6.68 5.44
N GLU A 70 0.71 6.90 6.74
CA GLU A 70 1.39 7.99 7.45
C GLU A 70 2.91 7.88 7.30
N GLN A 71 3.47 6.71 7.55
CA GLN A 71 4.91 6.48 7.45
C GLN A 71 5.41 6.61 6.01
N ALA A 72 4.74 5.95 5.06
CA ALA A 72 5.17 5.96 3.67
C ALA A 72 5.08 7.35 3.05
N ARG A 73 4.10 8.16 3.48
CA ARG A 73 3.96 9.56 3.07
C ARG A 73 5.05 10.43 3.69
N GLN A 74 5.41 10.20 4.95
CA GLN A 74 6.51 10.93 5.58
C GLN A 74 7.81 10.69 4.82
N GLU A 75 8.13 9.43 4.52
CA GLU A 75 9.32 9.07 3.74
C GLU A 75 9.31 9.66 2.33
N GLU A 76 8.17 9.59 1.62
CA GLU A 76 8.04 10.16 0.28
C GLU A 76 8.29 11.69 0.24
N ASN A 77 8.00 12.42 1.32
CA ASN A 77 8.29 13.85 1.42
C ASN A 77 9.75 14.15 1.80
N LEU A 78 10.49 13.17 2.35
CA LEU A 78 11.92 13.31 2.66
C LEU A 78 12.81 13.01 1.43
N ASP A 79 12.29 12.19 0.50
CA ASP A 79 12.92 11.87 -0.78
C ASP A 79 12.80 12.99 -1.85
N CYS A 80 11.99 14.03 -1.60
CA CYS A 80 11.85 15.22 -2.46
C CYS A 80 12.89 16.30 -2.15
#